data_AF-A0AAV7RHB1-F1
#
_entry.id   AF-A0AAV7RHB1-F1
#
_cell.length_a   1.000
_cell.length_b   1.000
_cell.length_c   1.000
_cell.angle_alpha   90.00
_cell.angle_beta   90.00
_cell.angle_gamma   90.00
#
_symmetry.space_group_name_H-M   'P 1'
#
loop_
_entity.id
_entity.type
_entity.pdbx_description
1 polymer ?
#
loop_
_entity_poly.entity_id
_entity_poly.type
_entity_poly.pdbx_seq_one_letter_code
_entity_poly.pdbx_strand_id
1 'polypeptide(L)'
;MGVASLSDHGPLTLSLGAPLHALIARCWRLYARLLTYEDILTEIEGTIQHCLEANDAPEVGVPILWEALKAVMRGKFIPIAARFNRARWMKHQQLEDDIRSMEASHGRSGH
;
A
#
# COMPACT_ATOMS: atom_id res chain seq x y z
N MET A 1 -11.96 -58.80 16.11
CA MET A 1 -12.23 -57.64 16.98
C MET A 1 -10.99 -56.74 16.95
N GLY A 2 -10.94 -55.81 16.00
CA GLY A 2 -9.83 -54.85 15.89
C GLY A 2 -10.22 -53.57 16.61
N VAL A 3 -9.50 -53.25 17.68
CA VAL A 3 -9.68 -52.03 18.48
C VAL A 3 -9.35 -50.81 17.62
N ALA A 4 -10.36 -49.98 17.36
CA ALA A 4 -10.17 -48.67 16.76
C ALA A 4 -9.42 -47.78 17.77
N SER A 5 -8.24 -47.28 17.38
CA SER A 5 -7.62 -46.16 18.09
C SER A 5 -8.47 -44.92 17.84
N LEU A 6 -9.36 -44.61 18.79
CA LEU A 6 -10.12 -43.37 18.80
C LEU A 6 -9.17 -42.23 19.19
N SER A 7 -8.38 -41.76 18.22
CA SER A 7 -7.61 -40.53 18.36
C SER A 7 -8.57 -39.34 18.28
N ASP A 8 -8.54 -38.47 19.27
CA ASP A 8 -9.21 -37.16 19.31
C ASP A 8 -8.51 -36.12 18.41
N HIS A 9 -7.36 -36.47 17.82
CA HIS A 9 -6.62 -35.67 16.86
C HIS A 9 -6.98 -35.98 15.40
N GLY A 10 -8.28 -36.05 15.09
CA GLY A 10 -8.73 -36.08 13.70
C GLY A 10 -8.40 -34.75 12.99
N PRO A 11 -7.84 -34.75 11.76
CA PRO A 11 -7.59 -33.52 11.03
C PRO A 11 -8.91 -32.80 10.76
N LEU A 12 -9.04 -31.57 11.27
CA LEU A 12 -10.23 -30.74 11.08
C LEU A 12 -10.00 -29.83 9.88
N THR A 13 -10.71 -30.09 8.79
CA THR A 13 -10.61 -29.31 7.55
C THR A 13 -11.67 -28.21 7.55
N LEU A 14 -11.24 -26.96 7.61
CA LEU A 14 -12.12 -25.79 7.47
C LEU A 14 -12.03 -25.26 6.03
N SER A 15 -13.16 -25.21 5.33
CA SER A 15 -13.25 -24.65 3.98
C SER A 15 -13.97 -23.29 4.04
N LEU A 16 -13.18 -22.20 3.97
CA LEU A 16 -13.70 -20.83 3.95
C LEU A 16 -13.84 -20.36 2.51
N GLY A 17 -15.09 -20.18 2.05
CA GLY A 17 -15.39 -19.57 0.76
C GLY A 17 -15.20 -18.05 0.82
N ALA A 18 -13.95 -17.57 0.79
CA ALA A 18 -13.69 -16.15 0.58
C ALA A 18 -13.78 -15.85 -0.93
N PRO A 19 -14.67 -14.95 -1.39
CA PRO A 19 -14.69 -14.58 -2.77
C PRO A 19 -13.34 -13.95 -3.14
N LEU A 20 -12.66 -14.50 -4.16
CA LEU A 20 -11.33 -14.07 -4.57
C LEU A 20 -11.25 -12.54 -4.81
N HIS A 21 -12.34 -11.92 -5.27
CA HIS A 21 -12.45 -10.48 -5.47
C HIS A 21 -12.30 -9.66 -4.17
N ALA A 22 -12.79 -10.16 -3.04
CA ALA A 22 -12.69 -9.47 -1.75
C ALA A 22 -11.28 -9.56 -1.15
N LEU A 23 -10.52 -10.61 -1.48
CA LEU A 23 -9.11 -10.74 -1.08
C LEU A 23 -8.21 -9.81 -1.90
N ILE A 24 -8.46 -9.70 -3.21
CA ILE A 24 -7.69 -8.82 -4.11
C ILE A 24 -7.88 -7.33 -3.73
N ALA A 25 -9.09 -6.94 -3.32
CA ALA A 25 -9.37 -5.57 -2.88
C ALA A 25 -8.61 -5.13 -1.61
N ARG A 26 -8.08 -6.08 -0.82
CA ARG A 26 -7.35 -5.81 0.43
C ARG A 26 -5.83 -5.76 0.26
N CYS A 27 -5.32 -6.05 -0.95
CA CYS A 27 -3.89 -5.97 -1.24
C CYS A 27 -3.50 -4.51 -1.51
N TRP A 28 -2.94 -3.85 -0.50
CA TRP A 28 -2.30 -2.56 -0.71
C TRP A 28 -1.20 -2.66 -1.76
N ARG A 29 -1.17 -1.69 -2.69
CA ARG A 29 -0.14 -1.58 -3.73
C ARG A 29 0.64 -0.28 -3.58
N LEU A 30 1.96 -0.40 -3.62
CA LEU A 30 2.85 0.77 -3.62
C LEU A 30 2.61 1.61 -4.87
N TYR A 31 2.53 2.93 -4.69
CA TYR A 31 2.51 3.87 -5.80
C TYR A 31 3.92 3.99 -6.38
N ALA A 32 4.22 3.20 -7.42
CA ALA A 32 5.58 3.04 -7.96
C ALA A 32 6.27 4.36 -8.37
N ARG A 33 5.51 5.40 -8.73
CA ARG A 33 6.06 6.72 -9.03
C ARG A 33 6.78 7.35 -7.82
N LEU A 34 6.44 6.95 -6.59
CA LEU A 34 7.18 7.41 -5.42
C LEU A 34 8.67 7.04 -5.47
N LEU A 35 9.00 5.93 -6.13
CA LEU A 35 10.37 5.46 -6.28
C LEU A 35 11.16 6.19 -7.38
N THR A 36 10.57 7.18 -8.04
CA THR A 36 11.28 8.01 -9.03
C THR A 36 11.75 9.34 -8.46
N TYR A 37 11.44 9.63 -7.19
CA TYR A 37 11.83 10.87 -6.54
C TYR A 37 13.00 10.60 -5.60
N GLU A 38 14.12 11.28 -5.84
CA GLU A 38 15.40 11.06 -5.14
C GLU A 38 15.30 11.31 -3.62
N ASP A 39 14.52 12.33 -3.23
CA ASP A 39 14.25 12.68 -1.84
C ASP A 39 13.53 11.53 -1.11
N ILE A 40 12.55 10.92 -1.78
CA ILE A 40 11.83 9.76 -1.25
C ILE A 40 12.75 8.55 -1.16
N LEU A 41 13.60 8.29 -2.16
CA LEU A 41 14.58 7.20 -2.14
C LEU A 41 15.56 7.34 -0.98
N THR A 42 16.08 8.55 -0.75
CA THR A 42 16.99 8.81 0.37
C THR A 42 16.30 8.60 1.73
N GLU A 43 15.05 9.03 1.89
CA GLU A 43 14.29 8.78 3.12
C GLU A 43 14.05 7.28 3.36
N ILE A 44 13.74 6.53 2.31
CA ILE A 44 13.53 5.08 2.33
C ILE A 44 14.80 4.36 2.75
N GLU A 45 15.94 4.68 2.15
CA GLU A 45 17.23 4.06 2.48
C GLU A 45 17.58 4.29 3.95
N GLY A 46 17.46 5.53 4.43
CA GLY A 46 17.68 5.85 5.84
C GLY A 46 16.70 5.13 6.77
N THR A 47 15.44 4.99 6.37
CA THR A 47 14.42 4.26 7.14
C THR A 47 14.74 2.77 7.21
N ILE A 48 15.16 2.15 6.10
CA ILE A 48 15.56 0.74 6.08
C ILE A 48 16.73 0.52 7.03
N GLN A 49 17.79 1.35 6.90
CA GLN A 49 18.98 1.23 7.72
C GLN A 49 18.63 1.34 9.21
N HIS A 50 17.86 2.37 9.59
CA HIS A 50 17.41 2.55 10.96
C HIS A 50 16.57 1.37 11.48
N CYS A 51 15.65 0.84 10.66
CA CYS A 51 14.85 -0.32 11.04
C CYS A 51 15.71 -1.57 11.26
N LEU A 52 16.72 -1.80 10.42
CA LEU A 52 17.61 -2.93 10.58
C LEU A 52 18.44 -2.77 11.86
N GLU A 53 19.10 -1.62 12.05
CA GLU A 53 19.92 -1.34 13.24
C GLU A 53 19.12 -1.43 14.55
N ALA A 54 17.89 -0.91 14.58
CA ALA A 54 17.07 -0.91 15.78
C ALA A 54 16.50 -2.29 16.14
N ASN A 55 16.50 -3.26 15.20
CA ASN A 55 15.89 -4.58 15.38
C ASN A 55 16.88 -5.73 15.16
N ASP A 56 18.17 -5.45 14.99
CA ASP A 56 19.25 -6.45 14.85
C ASP A 56 19.61 -7.04 16.22
N ALA A 57 18.66 -7.77 16.80
CA ALA A 57 18.83 -8.48 18.05
C ALA A 57 18.97 -9.99 17.79
N PRO A 58 19.82 -10.72 18.54
CA PRO A 58 20.06 -12.16 18.32
C PRO A 58 18.80 -13.02 18.35
N GLU A 59 17.78 -12.59 19.09
CA GLU A 59 16.48 -13.24 19.23
C GLU A 59 15.50 -13.00 18.07
N VAL A 60 15.77 -12.02 17.19
CA VAL A 60 14.87 -11.65 16.09
C VAL A 60 15.22 -12.43 14.82
N GLY A 61 14.35 -13.36 14.44
CA GLY A 61 14.48 -14.07 13.17
C GLY A 61 14.26 -13.16 11.95
N VAL A 62 14.97 -13.44 10.86
CA VAL A 62 14.83 -12.75 9.56
C VAL A 62 13.37 -12.56 9.09
N PRO A 63 12.45 -13.54 9.24
CA PRO A 63 11.05 -13.34 8.85
C PRO A 63 10.36 -12.24 9.66
N ILE A 64 10.61 -12.15 10.96
CA ILE A 64 10.01 -11.15 11.85
C ILE A 64 10.56 -9.76 11.49
N LEU A 65 11.87 -9.67 11.27
CA LEU A 65 12.52 -8.44 10.81
C LEU A 65 11.94 -7.95 9.49
N TRP A 66 11.68 -8.85 8.54
CA TRP A 66 11.04 -8.52 7.26
C TRP A 66 9.59 -8.05 7.42
N GLU A 67 8.78 -8.70 8.28
CA GLU A 67 7.41 -8.24 8.57
C GLU A 67 7.42 -6.84 9.21
N ALA A 68 8.32 -6.61 10.17
CA ALA A 68 8.48 -5.31 10.83
C ALA A 68 8.87 -4.22 9.84
N LEU A 69 9.90 -4.47 9.01
CA LEU A 69 10.33 -3.53 7.98
C LEU A 69 9.17 -3.20 7.02
N LYS A 70 8.46 -4.23 6.53
CA LYS A 70 7.30 -4.02 5.65
C LYS A 70 6.21 -3.16 6.30
N ALA A 71 5.95 -3.33 7.60
CA ALA A 71 4.97 -2.53 8.32
C ALA A 71 5.41 -1.06 8.41
N VAL A 72 6.67 -0.81 8.76
CA VAL A 72 7.24 0.55 8.82
C VAL A 72 7.18 1.23 7.46
N MET A 73 7.63 0.54 6.40
CA MET A 73 7.63 1.08 5.05
C MET A 73 6.22 1.44 4.57
N ARG A 74 5.22 0.61 4.85
CA ARG A 74 3.82 0.95 4.54
C ARG A 74 3.36 2.21 5.28
N GLY A 75 3.73 2.35 6.56
CA GLY A 75 3.46 3.55 7.36
C GLY A 75 4.03 4.83 6.75
N LYS A 76 5.16 4.73 6.04
CA LYS A 76 5.78 5.83 5.28
C LYS A 76 5.09 6.08 3.94
N PHE A 77 4.91 5.04 3.13
CA PHE A 77 4.44 5.19 1.75
C PHE A 77 2.98 5.62 1.62
N ILE A 78 2.09 5.11 2.47
CA ILE A 78 0.65 5.40 2.41
C ILE A 78 0.35 6.91 2.50
N PRO A 79 0.84 7.65 3.52
CA PRO A 79 0.55 9.08 3.62
C PRO A 79 1.17 9.89 2.48
N ILE A 80 2.37 9.52 2.01
CA ILE A 80 3.03 10.16 0.87
C ILE A 80 2.16 9.98 -0.38
N ALA A 81 1.78 8.75 -0.71
CA ALA A 81 0.91 8.45 -1.86
C ALA A 81 -0.42 9.23 -1.78
N ALA A 82 -1.04 9.28 -0.60
CA ALA A 82 -2.27 10.02 -0.39
C ALA A 82 -2.10 11.53 -0.65
N ARG A 83 -1.00 12.13 -0.20
CA ARG A 83 -0.66 13.54 -0.47
C ARG A 83 -0.50 13.79 -1.97
N PHE A 84 0.26 12.95 -2.68
CA PHE A 84 0.45 13.07 -4.12
C PHE A 84 -0.85 12.90 -4.91
N ASN A 85 -1.71 11.96 -4.51
CA ASN A 85 -3.01 11.75 -5.15
C ASN A 85 -3.91 12.97 -4.98
N ARG A 86 -3.97 13.55 -3.76
CA ARG A 86 -4.72 14.79 -3.52
C ARG A 86 -4.19 15.94 -4.38
N ALA A 87 -2.87 16.16 -4.41
CA ALA A 87 -2.28 17.23 -5.21
C ALA A 87 -2.58 17.07 -6.71
N ARG A 88 -2.49 15.84 -7.25
CA ARG A 88 -2.84 15.56 -8.64
C ARG A 88 -4.31 15.83 -8.94
N TRP A 89 -5.20 15.42 -8.05
CA TRP A 89 -6.64 15.65 -8.23
C TRP A 89 -6.99 17.13 -8.20
N MET A 90 -6.44 17.89 -7.26
CA MET A 90 -6.60 19.35 -7.22
C MET A 90 -6.11 20.00 -8.51
N LYS A 91 -4.96 19.56 -9.03
CA LYS A 91 -4.43 20.10 -10.28
C LYS A 91 -5.33 19.76 -11.48
N HIS A 92 -5.89 18.55 -11.50
CA HIS A 92 -6.84 18.14 -12.53
C HIS A 92 -8.08 19.03 -12.53
N GLN A 93 -8.71 19.22 -11.38
CA GLN A 93 -9.90 20.07 -11.24
C GLN A 93 -9.62 21.51 -11.67
N GLN A 94 -8.48 22.07 -11.24
CA GLN A 94 -8.09 23.41 -11.66
C GLN A 94 -8.00 23.53 -13.18
N LEU A 95 -7.37 22.55 -13.84
CA LEU A 95 -7.26 22.57 -15.30
C LEU A 95 -8.63 22.42 -15.99
N GLU A 96 -9.54 21.61 -15.45
CA GLU A 96 -10.90 21.48 -15.98
C GLU A 96 -11.72 22.77 -15.83
N ASP A 97 -11.59 23.45 -14.69
CA ASP A 97 -12.26 24.73 -14.45
C ASP A 97 -11.68 25.84 -15.34
N ASP A 98 -10.36 25.86 -15.52
CA ASP A 98 -9.68 26.78 -16.42
C ASP A 98 -10.19 26.59 -17.86
N ILE A 99 -10.26 25.35 -18.35
CA ILE A 99 -10.82 25.02 -19.69
C ILE A 99 -12.25 25.53 -19.82
N ARG A 100 -13.12 25.23 -18.85
CA ARG A 100 -14.52 25.66 -18.87
C ARG A 100 -14.65 27.18 -18.88
N SER A 101 -13.82 27.88 -18.10
CA SER A 101 -13.82 29.35 -18.05
C SER A 101 -13.44 29.96 -19.40
N MET A 102 -12.43 29.38 -20.06
CA MET A 102 -11.97 29.79 -21.38
C MET A 102 -13.04 29.53 -22.44
N GLU A 103 -13.70 28.37 -22.44
CA GLU A 103 -14.81 28.09 -23.37
C GLU A 103 -15.95 29.11 -23.22
N ALA A 104 -16.32 29.44 -21.98
CA ALA A 104 -17.36 30.43 -21.71
C ALA A 104 -16.98 31.85 -22.19
N SER A 105 -15.70 32.24 -22.10
CA SER A 105 -15.25 33.55 -22.57
C SER A 105 -15.17 33.61 -24.10
N HIS A 106 -14.71 32.54 -24.77
CA HIS A 106 -14.61 32.51 -26.23
C HIS A 106 -15.98 32.36 -26.92
N GLY A 107 -16.92 31.62 -26.32
CA GLY A 107 -18.30 31.51 -26.82
C GLY A 107 -19.07 32.84 -26.78
N ARG A 108 -18.67 33.81 -25.94
CA ARG A 108 -19.27 35.15 -25.87
C ARG A 108 -18.69 36.16 -26.87
N SER A 109 -17.51 35.90 -27.43
CA SER A 109 -16.84 36.82 -28.38
C SER A 109 -17.12 36.49 -29.86
N GLY A 110 -17.80 35.38 -30.15
CA GLY A 110 -18.14 34.92 -31.50
C GLY A 110 -19.56 35.27 -31.97
N HIS A 111 -20.24 36.23 -31.33
CA HIS A 111 -21.54 36.78 -31.75
C HIS A 111 -21.46 38.28 -31.95
#